data_AF-A0A1G7J8M3-F1
#
_entry.id   AF-A0A1G7J8M3-F1
#
_cell.length_a   1.000
_cell.length_b   1.000
_cell.length_c   1.000
_cell.angle_alpha   90.00
_cell.angle_beta   90.00
_cell.angle_gamma   90.00
#
_symmetry.space_group_name_H-M   'P 1'
#
loop_
_entity.id
_entity.type
_entity.pdbx_description
1 polymer ?
#
loop_
_entity_poly.entity_id
_entity_poly.type
_entity_poly.pdbx_seq_one_letter_code
_entity_poly.pdbx_strand_id
1 'polypeptide(L)' 'MGSFSPIHLLVLAVVAILLLGGGRFSNLMGDVAKGVKNFKKGMAEEEESSTKPSARIEAKKAAEPAFDRDGERVRDDR' A
#
# COMPACT_ATOMS: atom_id res chain seq x y z
N MET A 1 30.02 9.76 30.90
CA MET A 1 28.59 9.53 31.17
C MET A 1 27.85 9.52 29.83
N GLY A 2 27.96 8.42 29.08
CA GLY A 2 27.56 8.32 27.66
C GLY A 2 26.39 7.38 27.46
N SER A 3 25.30 7.61 28.18
CA SER A 3 24.15 6.72 28.32
C SER A 3 23.20 6.68 27.11
N PHE A 4 23.56 7.28 25.97
CA PHE A 4 22.76 7.26 24.74
C PHE A 4 23.52 6.60 23.59
N SER A 5 24.18 5.47 23.88
CA SER A 5 24.77 4.64 22.82
C SER A 5 23.67 4.03 21.96
N PRO A 6 23.81 4.00 20.63
CA PRO A 6 22.89 3.32 19.70
C PRO A 6 22.56 1.86 20.10
N ILE A 7 23.46 1.23 20.86
CA ILE A 7 23.29 -0.10 21.43
C ILE A 7 22.05 -0.18 22.34
N HIS A 8 21.74 0.86 23.13
CA HIS A 8 20.55 0.86 24.00
C HIS A 8 19.25 0.86 23.19
N LEU A 9 19.19 1.63 22.10
CA LEU A 9 18.03 1.65 21.21
C LEU A 9 17.82 0.29 20.52
N LEU A 10 18.90 -0.38 20.13
CA LEU A 10 18.85 -1.72 19.54
C LEU A 10 18.29 -2.74 20.56
N VAL A 11 18.81 -2.73 21.79
CA VAL A 11 18.31 -3.63 22.85
C VAL A 11 16.84 -3.36 23.17
N LEU A 12 16.43 -2.09 23.26
CA LEU A 12 15.04 -1.70 23.49
C LEU A 12 14.13 -2.19 22.35
N ALA A 13 14.55 -2.04 21.09
CA ALA A 13 13.80 -2.50 19.92
C ALA A 13 13.61 -4.03 19.93
N VAL A 14 14.65 -4.78 20.28
CA VAL A 14 14.57 -6.24 20.41
C VAL A 14 13.56 -6.64 21.49
N VAL A 15 13.62 -6.02 22.67
CA VAL A 15 12.67 -6.28 23.76
C VAL A 15 11.24 -5.94 23.34
N ALA A 16 11.03 -4.80 22.66
CA ALA A 16 9.72 -4.42 22.16
C ALA A 16 9.16 -5.45 21.17
N ILE A 17 9.97 -5.96 20.24
CA ILE A 17 9.54 -7.00 19.28
C ILE A 17 9.18 -8.31 19.99
N LEU A 18 9.93 -8.70 21.03
CA LEU A 18 9.63 -9.89 21.84
C LEU A 18 8.32 -9.75 22.62
N LEU A 19 8.04 -8.56 23.17
CA LEU A 19 6.79 -8.28 23.90
C LEU A 19 5.57 -8.20 22.97
N LEU A 20 5.72 -7.61 21.79
CA LEU A 20 4.64 -7.47 20.81
C LEU A 20 4.36 -8.80 20.06
N GLY A 21 5.37 -9.68 19.97
CA GLY A 21 5.31 -10.92 19.21
C GLY A 21 5.38 -10.68 17.70
N GLY A 22 6.05 -11.59 16.98
CA GLY A 22 6.32 -11.44 15.53
C GLY A 22 5.06 -11.27 14.68
N GLY A 23 3.92 -11.83 15.10
CA GLY A 23 2.64 -11.74 14.37
C GLY A 23 2.00 -10.34 14.37
N ARG A 24 2.10 -9.58 15.48
CA ARG A 24 1.53 -8.22 15.56
C ARG A 24 2.48 -7.19 14.97
N PHE A 25 3.78 -7.35 15.18
CA PHE A 25 4.80 -6.48 14.61
C PHE A 25 4.81 -6.53 13.08
N SER A 26 4.68 -7.70 12.46
CA SER A 26 4.68 -7.86 11.00
C SER A 26 3.49 -7.15 10.32
N ASN A 27 2.28 -7.32 10.88
CA ASN A 27 1.09 -6.63 10.35
C ASN A 27 1.20 -5.11 10.50
N LEU A 28 1.66 -4.63 11.66
CA LEU A 28 1.84 -3.20 11.90
C LEU A 28 2.94 -2.60 11.01
N MET A 29 4.07 -3.30 10.86
CA MET A 29 5.17 -2.90 9.98
C MET A 29 4.71 -2.85 8.51
N GLY A 30 3.83 -3.77 8.08
CA GLY A 30 3.24 -3.76 6.74
C GLY A 30 2.38 -2.52 6.46
N ASP A 31 1.56 -2.10 7.43
CA ASP A 31 0.72 -0.91 7.28
C ASP A 31 1.52 0.39 7.40
N VAL A 32 2.51 0.43 8.30
CA VAL A 32 3.47 1.53 8.38
C VAL A 32 4.31 1.63 7.09
N ALA A 33 4.78 0.51 6.54
CA ALA A 33 5.56 0.49 5.29
C ALA A 33 4.74 1.01 4.11
N LYS A 34 3.44 0.68 4.02
CA LYS A 34 2.54 1.25 3.01
C LYS A 34 2.36 2.75 3.20
N GLY A 35 2.15 3.21 4.44
CA GLY A 35 2.01 4.63 4.76
C GLY A 35 3.27 5.44 4.40
N VAL A 36 4.44 4.95 4.81
CA VAL A 36 5.74 5.57 4.50
C VAL A 36 6.05 5.52 3.01
N LYS A 37 5.71 4.43 2.31
CA LYS A 37 5.89 4.33 0.84
C LYS A 37 5.02 5.33 0.09
N ASN A 38 3.76 5.51 0.50
CA ASN A 38 2.86 6.50 -0.10
C ASN A 38 3.30 7.93 0.22
N PHE A 39 3.78 8.18 1.44
CA PHE A 39 4.34 9.47 1.82
C PHE A 39 5.60 9.80 1.01
N LYS A 40 6.53 8.85 0.87
CA LYS A 40 7.73 9.02 0.05
C LYS A 40 7.39 9.20 -1.42
N LYS A 41 6.41 8.46 -1.95
CA LYS A 41 5.95 8.61 -3.33
C LYS A 41 5.29 9.98 -3.56
N GLY A 42 4.48 10.46 -2.62
CA GLY A 42 3.89 11.80 -2.68
C GLY A 42 4.93 12.92 -2.66
N MET A 43 5.93 12.83 -1.77
CA MET A 43 7.05 13.78 -1.75
C MET A 43 7.92 13.71 -3.02
N ALA A 44 8.20 12.50 -3.51
CA ALA A 44 8.97 12.32 -4.74
C ALA A 44 8.20 12.79 -5.98
N GLU A 45 6.87 12.61 -6.02
CA GLU A 45 6.02 13.19 -7.07
C GLU A 45 6.00 14.72 -6.97
N GLU A 46 6.04 15.32 -5.78
CA GLU A 46 6.17 16.77 -5.61
C GLU A 46 7.55 17.28 -6.10
N GLU A 47 8.61 16.51 -5.86
CA GLU A 47 9.97 16.78 -6.36
C GLU A 47 10.13 16.54 -7.88
N GLU A 48 9.43 15.54 -8.44
CA GLU A 48 9.49 15.16 -9.87
C GLU A 48 8.46 15.93 -10.74
N SER A 49 7.37 16.42 -10.14
CA SER A 49 6.33 17.23 -10.82
C SER A 49 6.83 18.63 -11.23
N SER A 50 7.98 19.08 -10.73
CA SER A 50 8.66 20.24 -11.30
C SER A 50 9.28 19.93 -12.69
N THR A 51 9.29 18.67 -13.15
CA THR A 51 9.93 18.30 -14.43
C THR A 51 9.13 17.43 -15.41
N LYS A 52 8.01 16.74 -15.07
CA LYS A 52 7.19 16.02 -16.08
C LYS A 52 5.67 15.95 -15.76
N PRO A 53 4.78 16.04 -16.79
CA PRO A 53 3.34 15.90 -16.60
C PRO A 53 2.97 14.43 -16.35
N SER A 54 2.29 14.18 -15.23
CA SER A 54 1.90 12.85 -14.77
C SER A 54 0.70 12.29 -15.55
N ALA A 55 0.96 11.30 -16.40
CA ALA A 55 -0.05 10.42 -17.00
C ALA A 55 -0.08 9.10 -16.22
N ARG A 56 -0.66 9.06 -15.01
CA ARG A 56 -0.81 7.79 -14.28
C ARG A 56 -2.03 7.71 -13.36
N ILE A 57 -3.23 7.79 -13.92
CA ILE A 57 -4.42 7.09 -13.37
C ILE A 57 -5.24 6.48 -14.53
N GLU A 58 -4.64 5.60 -15.33
CA GLU A 58 -5.36 4.74 -16.28
C GLU A 58 -4.79 3.32 -16.22
N ALA A 59 -4.97 2.59 -15.12
CA ALA A 59 -4.59 1.16 -15.09
C ALA A 59 -5.25 0.34 -13.98
N LYS A 60 -6.36 0.78 -13.37
CA LYS A 60 -7.07 -0.05 -12.38
C LYS A 60 -8.58 0.18 -12.35
N LYS A 61 -9.25 0.01 -13.49
CA LYS A 61 -10.64 -0.47 -13.49
C LYS A 61 -11.03 -1.09 -14.82
N ALA A 62 -10.39 -2.22 -15.16
CA ALA A 62 -11.15 -3.29 -15.79
C ALA A 62 -12.16 -3.79 -14.74
N ALA A 63 -13.25 -3.05 -14.56
CA ALA A 63 -14.48 -3.63 -14.04
C ALA A 63 -15.20 -4.11 -15.29
N GLU A 64 -15.16 -5.41 -15.53
CA GLU A 64 -16.11 -6.05 -16.45
C GLU A 64 -17.51 -5.66 -15.97
N PRO A 65 -18.32 -4.93 -16.75
CA PRO A 65 -19.71 -4.80 -16.41
C PRO A 65 -20.37 -6.15 -16.72
N ALA A 66 -20.92 -6.77 -15.67
CA ALA A 66 -21.89 -7.85 -15.80
C ALA A 66 -23.06 -7.34 -16.64
N PHE A 67 -23.07 -7.69 -17.93
CA PHE A 67 -24.23 -7.52 -18.79
C PHE A 67 -24.70 -8.91 -19.22
N ASP A 68 -25.91 -9.22 -18.78
CA ASP A 68 -26.70 -10.40 -19.11
C ASP A 68 -26.56 -10.77 -20.58
N ARG A 69 -25.90 -11.90 -20.83
CA ARG A 69 -26.17 -12.67 -22.03
C ARG A 69 -27.37 -13.56 -21.71
N ASP A 70 -28.28 -13.67 -22.67
CA ASP A 70 -29.25 -14.78 -22.81
C ASP A 70 -30.73 -14.50 -22.41
N GLY A 71 -31.21 -13.26 -22.55
CA GLY A 71 -32.65 -12.93 -22.43
C GLY A 71 -33.44 -12.77 -23.74
N GLU A 72 -32.79 -12.55 -24.90
CA GLU A 72 -33.45 -11.93 -26.06
C GLU A 72 -33.26 -12.64 -27.42
N ARG A 73 -33.16 -13.97 -27.46
CA ARG A 73 -33.09 -14.73 -28.73
C ARG A 73 -34.13 -15.85 -28.88
N VAL A 74 -35.20 -15.84 -28.10
CA VAL A 74 -36.16 -16.98 -28.05
C VAL A 74 -37.62 -16.58 -28.32
N ARG A 75 -37.92 -15.36 -28.81
CA ARG A 75 -39.33 -14.95 -29.00
C ARG A 75 -39.76 -14.38 -30.35
N ASP A 76 -38.86 -14.19 -31.32
CA ASP A 76 -39.25 -13.57 -32.60
C ASP A 76 -39.42 -14.54 -33.79
N ASP A 77 -39.20 -15.85 -33.60
CA ASP A 77 -39.26 -16.84 -34.70
C ASP A 77 -40.37 -17.91 -34.56
N ARG A 78 -41.54 -17.60 -33.97
CA ARG A 78 -42.69 -18.52 -33.97
C ARG A 78 -44.00 -17.91 -34.45
#